data_AF-A0A7V3S1R9-F1
#
_entry.id   AF-A0A7V3S1R9-F1
#
_cell.length_a   1.000
_cell.length_b   1.000
_cell.length_c   1.000
_cell.angle_alpha   90.00
_cell.angle_beta   90.00
_cell.angle_gamma   90.00
#
_symmetry.space_group_name_H-M   'P 1'
#
loop_
_entity.id
_entity.type
_entity.pdbx_description
1 polymer ?
#
loop_
_entity_poly.entity_id
_entity_poly.type
_entity_poly.pdbx_seq_one_letter_code
_entity_poly.pdbx_strand_id
1 'polypeptide(L)'
;MSHKLERRFADWNEYQQEFDANLKNFGLFLPGASQLQLRQKVDIELWLPGAQLPLPARAEVVAVFPSGAALHLENGPEILKQVSAKEQQLRQAVAAKTVSPPASPEAGKSLEAELASAPEITESLAPEPEPEEEAEEETAEESPESAEEIERKVSLSGADYSNLYQAVRKLSRPEKIKLAKRGNRKYLTILIQEGDRMLIRFVLQNPHLSAVEVLQLLKNPQLTTENINELARNPAFAQNEEIRYQIVIHPKTPLPTAMSLLVSLNPRQLGLIAKSKHMRHQLKASALKLVLKRQTDAFDL
;
A
#
# COMPACT_ATOMS: atom_id res chain seq x y z
N MET A 1 -43.29 15.39 -3.92
CA MET A 1 -42.87 13.98 -4.02
C MET A 1 -41.46 13.90 -3.45
N SER A 2 -41.33 13.42 -2.21
CA SER A 2 -40.02 13.33 -1.54
C SER A 2 -39.29 12.12 -2.10
N HIS A 3 -38.37 12.34 -3.05
CA HIS A 3 -37.49 11.30 -3.56
C HIS A 3 -36.55 10.89 -2.42
N LYS A 4 -36.83 9.75 -1.78
CA LYS A 4 -35.86 9.08 -0.91
C LYS A 4 -34.68 8.69 -1.78
N LEU A 5 -33.50 9.21 -1.46
CA LEU A 5 -32.28 8.85 -2.16
C LEU A 5 -31.62 7.68 -1.44
N GLU A 6 -31.12 6.71 -2.19
CA GLU A 6 -30.50 5.52 -1.61
C GLU A 6 -29.04 5.44 -2.05
N ARG A 7 -28.13 5.22 -1.09
CA ARG A 7 -26.74 4.82 -1.37
C ARG A 7 -26.54 3.40 -0.93
N ARG A 8 -26.37 2.52 -1.91
CA ARG A 8 -26.05 1.11 -1.67
C ARG A 8 -24.59 0.85 -2.00
N PHE A 9 -23.88 0.26 -1.03
CA PHE A 9 -22.53 -0.23 -1.23
C PHE A 9 -22.60 -1.72 -1.58
N ALA A 10 -21.94 -2.12 -2.66
CA ALA A 10 -21.93 -3.51 -3.11
C ALA A 10 -21.08 -4.37 -2.17
N ASP A 11 -19.90 -3.88 -1.81
CA ASP A 11 -18.90 -4.61 -1.03
C ASP A 11 -18.31 -3.78 0.12
N TRP A 12 -17.76 -4.47 1.11
CA TRP A 12 -17.04 -3.84 2.23
C TRP A 12 -15.84 -3.01 1.77
N ASN A 13 -15.21 -3.37 0.65
CA ASN A 13 -14.10 -2.60 0.07
C ASN A 13 -14.57 -1.26 -0.51
N GLU A 14 -15.70 -1.25 -1.23
CA GLU A 14 -16.30 -0.02 -1.76
C GLU A 14 -16.73 0.92 -0.63
N TYR A 15 -17.36 0.35 0.40
CA TYR A 15 -17.73 1.09 1.60
C TYR A 15 -16.49 1.68 2.32
N GLN A 16 -15.41 0.93 2.49
CA GLN A 16 -14.18 1.42 3.14
C GLN A 16 -13.51 2.55 2.33
N GLN A 17 -13.49 2.45 1.00
CA GLN A 17 -12.96 3.52 0.14
C GLN A 17 -13.78 4.80 0.27
N GLU A 18 -15.11 4.69 0.25
CA GLU A 18 -16.01 5.83 0.48
C GLU A 18 -15.90 6.35 1.91
N PHE A 19 -15.59 5.48 2.87
CA PHE A 19 -15.38 5.87 4.25
C PHE A 19 -14.14 6.74 4.42
N ASP A 20 -13.00 6.27 3.90
CA ASP A 20 -11.73 6.97 3.97
C ASP A 20 -11.72 8.25 3.14
N ALA A 21 -12.39 8.25 1.98
CA ALA A 21 -12.46 9.41 1.11
C ALA A 21 -13.44 10.48 1.63
N ASN A 22 -14.64 10.07 2.05
CA ASN A 22 -15.77 10.97 2.25
C ASN A 22 -16.40 10.85 3.66
N LEU A 23 -16.83 9.66 4.11
CA LEU A 23 -17.63 9.54 5.35
C LEU A 23 -16.85 9.93 6.61
N LYS A 24 -15.53 9.75 6.63
CA LYS A 24 -14.68 10.20 7.76
C LYS A 24 -14.77 11.70 8.02
N ASN A 25 -15.07 12.48 6.98
CA ASN A 25 -15.32 13.92 7.04
C ASN A 25 -16.81 14.26 6.97
N PHE A 26 -17.69 13.29 7.25
CA PHE A 26 -19.14 13.39 7.14
C PHE A 26 -19.65 13.68 5.72
N GLY A 27 -18.81 13.46 4.70
CA GLY A 27 -19.17 13.56 3.31
C GLY A 27 -19.77 12.27 2.78
N LEU A 28 -20.67 12.36 1.79
CA LEU A 28 -21.22 11.23 1.07
C LEU A 28 -21.35 11.59 -0.40
N PHE A 29 -20.85 10.72 -1.29
CA PHE A 29 -21.08 10.89 -2.72
C PHE A 29 -22.28 10.03 -3.17
N LEU A 30 -23.24 10.68 -3.84
CA LEU A 30 -24.36 10.02 -4.49
C LEU A 30 -24.16 10.01 -6.02
N PRO A 31 -23.78 8.87 -6.61
CA PRO A 31 -23.68 8.75 -8.06
C PRO A 31 -25.06 8.89 -8.72
N GLY A 32 -25.12 9.58 -9.86
CA GLY A 32 -26.37 9.76 -10.62
C GLY A 32 -27.34 10.81 -10.06
N ALA A 33 -27.03 11.46 -8.93
CA ALA A 33 -27.86 12.49 -8.31
C ALA A 33 -27.56 13.92 -8.83
N SER A 34 -27.33 14.07 -10.13
CA SER A 34 -26.96 15.36 -10.77
C SER A 34 -28.12 16.37 -10.85
N GLN A 35 -29.36 15.94 -10.55
CA GLN A 35 -30.56 16.78 -10.55
C GLN A 35 -30.76 17.57 -9.23
N LEU A 36 -29.92 17.32 -8.22
CA LEU A 36 -30.01 18.00 -6.93
C LEU A 36 -29.46 19.42 -6.99
N GLN A 37 -29.97 20.29 -6.13
CA GLN A 37 -29.52 21.68 -6.03
C GLN A 37 -28.58 21.90 -4.86
N LEU A 38 -27.62 22.80 -5.01
CA LEU A 38 -26.71 23.21 -3.94
C LEU A 38 -27.52 23.67 -2.70
N ARG A 39 -27.09 23.26 -1.50
CA ARG A 39 -27.75 23.51 -0.20
C ARG A 39 -29.14 22.89 -0.02
N GLN A 40 -29.57 22.02 -0.93
CA GLN A 40 -30.80 21.26 -0.75
C GLN A 40 -30.58 20.21 0.34
N LYS A 41 -31.50 20.15 1.32
CA LYS A 41 -31.51 19.10 2.34
C LYS A 41 -32.30 17.89 1.82
N VAL A 42 -31.71 16.71 1.95
CA VAL A 42 -32.28 15.47 1.43
C VAL A 42 -32.17 14.36 2.47
N ASP A 43 -33.23 13.56 2.59
CA ASP A 43 -33.23 12.33 3.37
C ASP A 43 -32.67 11.18 2.51
N ILE A 44 -31.67 10.47 3.04
CA ILE A 44 -30.92 9.42 2.36
C ILE A 44 -30.91 8.15 3.18
N GLU A 45 -30.98 7.02 2.50
CA GLU A 45 -30.85 5.70 3.11
C GLU A 45 -29.53 5.06 2.73
N LEU A 46 -28.69 4.81 3.73
CA LEU A 46 -27.39 4.14 3.58
C LEU A 46 -27.56 2.63 3.76
N TRP A 47 -27.28 1.88 2.70
CA TRP A 47 -27.29 0.42 2.70
C TRP A 47 -25.86 -0.10 2.79
N LEU A 48 -25.46 -0.49 4.00
CA LEU A 48 -24.16 -1.09 4.26
C LEU A 48 -24.11 -2.53 3.71
N PRO A 49 -22.92 -3.02 3.29
CA PRO A 49 -22.75 -4.39 2.81
C PRO A 49 -23.14 -5.40 3.90
N GLY A 50 -24.12 -6.27 3.60
CA GLY A 50 -24.63 -7.26 4.57
C GLY A 50 -25.71 -6.75 5.53
N ALA A 51 -26.05 -5.46 5.53
CA ALA A 51 -27.14 -4.94 6.33
C ALA A 51 -28.51 -5.31 5.75
N GLN A 52 -29.40 -5.84 6.59
CA GLN A 52 -30.80 -6.13 6.20
C GLN A 52 -31.72 -4.90 6.28
N LEU A 53 -31.31 -3.86 7.01
CA LEU A 53 -32.08 -2.63 7.22
C LEU A 53 -31.25 -1.42 6.77
N PRO A 54 -31.83 -0.45 6.03
CA PRO A 54 -31.14 0.79 5.70
C PRO A 54 -30.86 1.63 6.95
N LEU A 55 -29.87 2.51 6.87
CA LEU A 55 -29.59 3.51 7.90
C LEU A 55 -30.02 4.88 7.36
N PRO A 56 -31.12 5.45 7.88
CA PRO A 56 -31.61 6.74 7.43
C PRO A 56 -30.68 7.86 7.93
N ALA A 57 -30.36 8.79 7.05
CA ALA A 57 -29.49 9.92 7.32
C ALA A 57 -30.00 11.16 6.59
N ARG A 58 -29.83 12.34 7.20
CA ARG A 58 -30.07 13.63 6.55
C ARG A 58 -28.76 14.20 6.04
N ALA A 59 -28.77 14.66 4.79
CA ALA A 59 -27.61 15.32 4.21
C ALA A 59 -27.98 16.59 3.45
N GLU A 60 -27.05 17.53 3.42
CA GLU A 60 -27.13 18.75 2.62
C GLU A 60 -26.24 18.62 1.39
N VAL A 61 -26.73 19.04 0.22
CA VAL A 61 -25.95 19.03 -1.02
C VAL A 61 -24.88 20.11 -1.00
N VAL A 62 -23.60 19.71 -0.98
CA VAL A 62 -22.46 20.63 -0.94
C VAL A 62 -21.86 20.88 -2.31
N ALA A 63 -21.97 19.92 -3.24
CA ALA A 63 -21.55 20.10 -4.63
C ALA A 63 -22.35 19.19 -5.56
N VAL A 64 -22.54 19.65 -6.80
CA VAL A 64 -23.25 18.91 -7.86
C VAL A 64 -22.31 18.78 -9.04
N PHE A 65 -22.18 17.56 -9.55
CA PHE A 65 -21.31 17.19 -10.66
C PHE A 65 -22.13 16.49 -11.76
N PRO A 66 -21.62 16.44 -13.00
CA PRO A 66 -22.26 15.65 -14.06
C PRO A 66 -22.44 14.17 -13.71
N SER A 67 -21.55 13.62 -12.86
CA SER A 67 -21.56 12.23 -12.40
C SER A 67 -22.39 11.97 -11.14
N GLY A 68 -22.86 13.00 -10.42
CA GLY A 68 -23.56 12.83 -9.15
C GLY A 68 -23.49 14.06 -8.24
N ALA A 69 -23.83 13.92 -6.97
CA ALA A 69 -23.76 15.00 -5.99
C ALA A 69 -22.94 14.60 -4.76
N ALA A 70 -22.13 15.52 -4.25
CA ALA A 70 -21.47 15.38 -2.96
C ALA A 70 -22.30 16.05 -1.88
N LEU A 71 -22.52 15.32 -0.80
CA LEU A 71 -23.42 15.68 0.28
C LEU A 71 -22.67 15.68 1.60
N HIS A 72 -23.16 16.46 2.55
CA HIS A 72 -22.65 16.52 3.92
C HIS A 72 -23.72 16.08 4.90
N LEU A 73 -23.40 15.11 5.76
CA LEU A 73 -24.33 14.52 6.72
C LEU A 73 -24.48 15.45 7.94
N GLU A 74 -25.69 15.98 8.17
CA GLU A 74 -25.95 16.96 9.23
C GLU A 74 -25.68 16.40 10.64
N ASN A 75 -25.89 15.10 10.85
CA ASN A 75 -25.63 14.39 12.11
C ASN A 75 -24.45 13.41 12.00
N GLY A 76 -23.41 13.80 11.26
CA GLY A 76 -22.21 13.02 11.00
C GLY A 76 -21.68 12.16 12.16
N PRO A 77 -21.43 12.71 13.37
CA PRO A 77 -20.87 11.92 14.47
C PRO A 77 -21.82 10.85 15.04
N GLU A 78 -23.13 11.08 14.99
CA GLU A 78 -24.13 10.10 15.44
C GLU A 78 -24.33 9.00 14.39
N ILE A 79 -24.32 9.38 13.12
CA ILE A 79 -24.39 8.44 11.99
C ILE A 79 -23.15 7.53 11.97
N LEU A 80 -21.94 8.05 12.20
CA LEU A 80 -20.72 7.22 12.31
C LEU A 80 -20.77 6.23 13.48
N LYS A 81 -21.35 6.62 14.62
CA LYS A 81 -21.58 5.71 15.75
C LYS A 81 -22.56 4.59 15.39
N GLN A 82 -23.66 4.93 14.72
CA GLN A 82 -24.64 3.93 14.28
C GLN A 82 -24.07 2.99 13.20
N VAL A 83 -23.30 3.54 12.26
CA VAL A 83 -22.65 2.76 11.19
C VAL A 83 -21.60 1.80 11.77
N SER A 84 -20.73 2.27 12.69
CA SER A 84 -19.74 1.42 13.34
C SER A 84 -20.37 0.36 14.26
N ALA A 85 -21.45 0.69 14.98
CA ALA A 85 -22.21 -0.30 15.76
C ALA A 85 -22.84 -1.38 14.87
N LYS A 86 -23.40 -0.99 13.72
CA LYS A 86 -24.00 -1.91 12.76
C LYS A 86 -22.96 -2.76 12.04
N GLU A 87 -21.78 -2.21 11.74
CA GLU A 87 -20.62 -2.97 11.24
C GLU A 87 -20.14 -4.01 12.26
N GLN A 88 -20.03 -3.67 13.54
CA GLN A 88 -19.65 -4.63 14.59
C GLN A 88 -20.69 -5.75 14.72
N GLN A 89 -21.99 -5.43 14.68
CA GLN A 89 -23.06 -6.44 14.72
C GLN A 89 -23.01 -7.37 13.51
N LEU A 90 -22.76 -6.84 12.30
CA LEU A 90 -22.65 -7.64 11.08
C LEU A 90 -21.40 -8.53 11.10
N ARG A 91 -20.27 -8.04 11.61
CA ARG A 91 -19.05 -8.84 11.81
C ARG A 91 -19.25 -9.95 12.84
N GLN A 92 -19.96 -9.66 13.94
CA GLN A 92 -20.30 -10.66 14.97
C GLN A 92 -21.27 -11.73 14.44
N ALA A 93 -22.26 -11.35 13.63
CA ALA A 93 -23.21 -12.28 13.02
C ALA A 93 -22.56 -13.21 11.98
N VAL A 94 -21.56 -12.72 11.24
CA VAL A 94 -20.75 -13.55 10.31
C VAL A 94 -19.83 -14.50 11.09
N ALA A 95 -19.17 -14.02 12.15
CA ALA A 95 -18.31 -14.85 13.00
C ALA A 95 -19.09 -15.97 13.73
N ALA A 96 -20.31 -15.68 14.19
CA ALA A 96 -21.19 -16.66 14.83
C ALA A 96 -21.69 -17.75 13.86
N LYS A 97 -21.67 -17.49 12.55
CA LYS A 97 -22.12 -18.44 11.51
C LYS A 97 -20.99 -19.34 10.98
N THR A 98 -19.73 -19.06 11.31
CA THR A 98 -18.54 -19.83 10.91
C THR A 98 -17.94 -20.71 12.01
N VAL A 99 -18.54 -20.79 13.21
CA VAL A 99 -18.14 -21.74 14.27
C VAL A 99 -19.33 -22.63 14.65
N SER A 100 -19.56 -23.68 13.87
CA SER A 100 -20.16 -24.93 14.34
C SER A 100 -19.86 -26.04 13.33
N PRO A 101 -19.13 -27.09 13.74
CA PRO A 101 -19.58 -28.45 13.46
C PRO A 101 -19.81 -29.24 14.77
N PRO A 102 -20.55 -30.37 14.70
CA PRO A 102 -21.36 -30.86 15.79
C PRO A 102 -20.55 -31.66 16.82
N ALA A 103 -20.97 -31.60 18.07
CA ALA A 103 -21.25 -32.76 18.93
C ALA A 103 -21.30 -32.30 20.38
N SER A 104 -22.44 -32.55 21.02
CA SER A 104 -22.55 -32.75 22.46
C SER A 104 -23.03 -34.20 22.66
N PRO A 105 -23.03 -34.76 23.87
CA PRO A 105 -21.88 -35.41 24.50
C PRO A 105 -22.26 -36.83 25.01
N GLU A 106 -21.36 -37.82 25.07
CA GLU A 106 -21.60 -38.98 25.97
C GLU A 106 -20.34 -39.84 26.24
N ALA A 107 -20.11 -40.04 27.54
CA ALA A 107 -19.44 -41.12 28.27
C ALA A 107 -18.53 -42.15 27.55
N GLY A 108 -17.27 -42.22 28.02
CA GLY A 108 -16.82 -43.36 28.83
C GLY A 108 -16.13 -44.55 28.15
N LYS A 109 -14.93 -44.88 28.68
CA LYS A 109 -14.20 -46.17 28.60
C LYS A 109 -13.58 -46.42 27.21
N SER A 110 -12.38 -46.96 27.01
CA SER A 110 -11.52 -47.86 27.79
C SER A 110 -10.23 -48.12 26.97
N LEU A 111 -9.10 -48.34 27.66
CA LEU A 111 -8.05 -49.35 27.39
C LEU A 111 -7.39 -49.38 25.99
N GLU A 112 -6.09 -49.07 25.88
CA GLU A 112 -4.93 -50.01 25.93
C GLU A 112 -4.79 -50.95 24.71
N ALA A 113 -3.54 -51.33 24.44
CA ALA A 113 -3.04 -52.33 23.48
C ALA A 113 -2.87 -51.80 22.03
N GLU A 114 -1.67 -51.65 21.47
CA GLU A 114 -0.51 -52.53 21.27
C GLU A 114 -0.35 -52.84 19.76
N LEU A 115 0.91 -52.79 19.35
CA LEU A 115 1.55 -53.55 18.27
C LEU A 115 1.21 -53.29 16.79
N ALA A 116 2.30 -52.89 16.12
CA ALA A 116 2.89 -53.57 14.97
C ALA A 116 2.18 -53.45 13.60
N SER A 117 2.78 -52.67 12.70
CA SER A 117 3.71 -53.22 11.71
C SER A 117 4.13 -52.13 10.71
N ALA A 118 5.45 -51.96 10.57
CA ALA A 118 6.04 -51.59 9.28
C ALA A 118 6.06 -52.86 8.40
N PRO A 119 6.14 -52.79 7.05
CA PRO A 119 7.36 -52.35 6.35
C PRO A 119 7.09 -51.44 5.12
N GLU A 120 8.06 -50.57 4.78
CA GLU A 120 8.90 -50.56 3.56
C GLU A 120 8.10 -50.64 2.23
N ILE A 121 8.32 -49.77 1.24
CA ILE A 121 9.46 -49.81 0.29
C ILE A 121 9.43 -48.47 -0.49
N THR A 122 10.51 -47.69 -0.33
CA THR A 122 11.37 -47.04 -1.35
C THR A 122 10.78 -46.80 -2.74
N GLU A 123 10.87 -45.61 -3.33
CA GLU A 123 11.97 -45.08 -4.18
C GLU A 123 11.29 -43.87 -4.89
N SER A 124 11.87 -42.72 -5.22
CA SER A 124 13.22 -42.42 -5.70
C SER A 124 13.36 -40.90 -5.87
N LEU A 125 14.51 -40.38 -5.44
CA LEU A 125 15.36 -39.37 -6.09
C LEU A 125 14.83 -37.95 -6.41
N ALA A 126 15.33 -36.98 -5.63
CA ALA A 126 16.03 -35.79 -6.15
C ALA A 126 17.53 -36.17 -6.37
N PRO A 127 18.45 -35.36 -6.98
CA PRO A 127 18.41 -33.90 -7.29
C PRO A 127 19.08 -33.46 -8.64
N GLU A 128 18.99 -32.14 -8.94
CA GLU A 128 19.93 -31.19 -9.67
C GLU A 128 20.72 -31.62 -10.93
N PRO A 129 21.24 -30.73 -11.83
CA PRO A 129 21.65 -29.32 -11.65
C PRO A 129 21.37 -28.34 -12.83
N GLU A 130 21.80 -27.09 -12.65
CA GLU A 130 21.99 -26.04 -13.68
C GLU A 130 22.95 -26.47 -14.81
N PRO A 131 22.94 -25.77 -15.95
CA PRO A 131 24.15 -25.04 -16.31
C PRO A 131 23.94 -23.61 -16.85
N GLU A 132 25.02 -22.86 -16.73
CA GLU A 132 25.28 -21.47 -17.12
C GLU A 132 25.55 -21.29 -18.64
N GLU A 133 25.48 -20.02 -19.10
CA GLU A 133 26.09 -19.42 -20.31
C GLU A 133 25.53 -19.87 -21.69
N GLU A 134 25.33 -19.05 -22.73
CA GLU A 134 26.07 -17.90 -23.25
C GLU A 134 25.13 -16.87 -23.93
N ALA A 135 25.69 -15.70 -24.20
CA ALA A 135 25.06 -14.55 -24.84
C ALA A 135 24.82 -14.74 -26.35
N GLU A 136 23.65 -14.32 -26.82
CA GLU A 136 23.48 -13.85 -28.20
C GLU A 136 22.71 -12.52 -28.20
N GLU A 137 23.42 -11.47 -28.62
CA GLU A 137 22.84 -10.22 -29.10
C GLU A 137 21.97 -10.53 -30.33
N GLU A 138 20.67 -10.40 -30.21
CA GLU A 138 19.82 -10.12 -31.38
C GLU A 138 18.99 -8.87 -31.13
N THR A 139 19.50 -7.79 -31.73
CA THR A 139 18.73 -6.63 -32.16
C THR A 139 17.56 -7.09 -33.02
N ALA A 140 16.36 -7.11 -32.45
CA ALA A 140 15.12 -7.33 -33.20
C ALA A 140 14.06 -6.30 -32.76
N GLU A 141 14.01 -5.23 -33.55
CA GLU A 141 12.81 -4.54 -34.01
C GLU A 141 11.96 -3.76 -32.99
N GLU A 142 12.15 -2.43 -33.05
CA GLU A 142 11.19 -1.43 -32.62
C GLU A 142 9.83 -1.63 -33.32
N SER A 143 8.82 -2.04 -32.55
CA SER A 143 7.41 -1.79 -32.83
C SER A 143 6.82 -1.05 -31.62
N PRO A 144 6.57 0.28 -31.73
CA PRO A 144 6.47 1.14 -30.57
C PRO A 144 5.01 1.31 -30.13
N GLU A 145 4.55 0.50 -29.19
CA GLU A 145 3.59 1.05 -28.24
C GLU A 145 4.35 1.97 -27.29
N SER A 146 4.23 3.27 -27.57
CA SER A 146 4.79 4.34 -26.74
C SER A 146 4.18 4.28 -25.34
N ALA A 147 4.92 4.74 -24.32
CA ALA A 147 4.39 4.78 -22.95
C ALA A 147 3.05 5.55 -22.89
N GLU A 148 2.87 6.57 -23.74
CA GLU A 148 1.62 7.31 -23.88
C GLU A 148 0.45 6.46 -24.39
N GLU A 149 0.71 5.49 -25.26
CA GLU A 149 -0.31 4.57 -25.77
C GLU A 149 -0.73 3.56 -24.70
N ILE A 150 0.23 3.06 -23.91
CA ILE A 150 -0.07 2.22 -22.74
C ILE A 150 -0.85 3.03 -21.71
N GLU A 151 -0.46 4.28 -21.44
CA GLU A 151 -1.21 5.16 -20.56
C GLU A 151 -2.62 5.45 -21.08
N ARG A 152 -2.82 5.61 -22.39
CA ARG A 152 -4.16 5.72 -23.00
C ARG A 152 -4.96 4.45 -22.81
N LYS A 153 -4.39 3.27 -23.08
CA LYS A 153 -5.04 1.97 -22.84
C LYS A 153 -5.47 1.81 -21.40
N VAL A 154 -4.63 2.22 -20.44
CA VAL A 154 -4.95 2.15 -19.01
C VAL A 154 -5.97 3.21 -18.60
N SER A 155 -5.88 4.42 -19.15
CA SER A 155 -6.83 5.52 -18.83
C SER A 155 -8.24 5.24 -19.36
N LEU A 156 -8.37 4.49 -20.46
CA LEU A 156 -9.65 4.04 -21.01
C LEU A 156 -10.37 3.00 -20.12
N SER A 157 -9.71 2.47 -19.09
CA SER A 157 -10.28 1.50 -18.13
C SER A 157 -11.07 2.12 -16.96
N GLY A 158 -11.29 3.45 -16.96
CA GLY A 158 -12.15 4.13 -15.98
C GLY A 158 -11.38 4.79 -14.82
N ALA A 159 -11.92 5.92 -14.36
CA ALA A 159 -11.27 6.92 -13.51
C ALA A 159 -11.08 6.51 -12.02
N ASP A 160 -11.25 5.24 -11.68
CA ASP A 160 -11.10 4.74 -10.31
C ASP A 160 -9.67 4.21 -10.07
N TYR A 161 -9.03 4.60 -8.97
CA TYR A 161 -7.71 4.07 -8.58
C TYR A 161 -7.69 2.54 -8.49
N SER A 162 -8.81 1.92 -8.12
CA SER A 162 -9.00 0.46 -8.12
C SER A 162 -8.87 -0.14 -9.52
N ASN A 163 -9.49 0.48 -10.54
CA ASN A 163 -9.40 0.02 -11.92
C ASN A 163 -8.00 0.26 -12.50
N LEU A 164 -7.36 1.38 -12.14
CA LEU A 164 -5.99 1.67 -12.57
C LEU A 164 -4.99 0.66 -11.99
N TYR A 165 -5.12 0.32 -10.70
CA TYR A 165 -4.31 -0.72 -10.07
C TYR A 165 -4.49 -2.08 -10.76
N GLN A 166 -5.74 -2.50 -11.00
CA GLN A 166 -6.02 -3.76 -11.69
C GLN A 166 -5.52 -3.77 -13.14
N ALA A 167 -5.65 -2.65 -13.85
CA ALA A 167 -5.16 -2.50 -15.21
C ALA A 167 -3.63 -2.62 -15.27
N VAL A 168 -2.91 -1.91 -14.41
CA VAL A 168 -1.44 -2.01 -14.32
C VAL A 168 -1.02 -3.43 -13.97
N ARG A 169 -1.72 -4.11 -13.05
CA ARG A 169 -1.38 -5.47 -12.64
C ARG A 169 -1.52 -6.50 -13.77
N LYS A 170 -2.46 -6.30 -14.69
CA LYS A 170 -2.70 -7.15 -15.87
C LYS A 170 -1.69 -6.92 -17.01
N LEU A 171 -0.90 -5.84 -16.97
CA LEU A 171 0.12 -5.56 -17.99
C LEU A 171 1.22 -6.62 -17.99
N SER A 172 1.75 -6.87 -19.17
CA SER A 172 2.94 -7.69 -19.36
C SER A 172 4.18 -7.01 -18.76
N ARG A 173 5.21 -7.80 -18.45
CA ARG A 173 6.46 -7.27 -17.87
C ARG A 173 7.12 -6.18 -18.73
N PRO A 174 7.22 -6.31 -20.07
CA PRO A 174 7.77 -5.26 -20.93
C PRO A 174 6.97 -3.95 -20.88
N GLU A 175 5.64 -4.02 -20.84
CA GLU A 175 4.78 -2.83 -20.71
C GLU A 175 4.97 -2.13 -19.36
N LYS A 176 5.09 -2.91 -18.28
CA LYS A 176 5.43 -2.38 -16.96
C LYS A 176 6.79 -1.69 -16.93
N ILE A 177 7.80 -2.22 -17.65
CA ILE A 177 9.11 -1.57 -17.79
C ILE A 177 8.98 -0.23 -18.51
N LYS A 178 8.19 -0.16 -19.59
CA LYS A 178 7.94 1.09 -20.32
C LYS A 178 7.26 2.13 -19.42
N LEU A 179 6.23 1.73 -18.66
CA LEU A 179 5.57 2.59 -17.67
C LEU A 179 6.51 2.99 -16.53
N ALA A 180 7.39 2.09 -16.07
CA ALA A 180 8.36 2.42 -15.03
C ALA A 180 9.30 3.54 -15.48
N LYS A 181 9.78 3.51 -16.73
CA LYS A 181 10.74 4.51 -17.25
C LYS A 181 10.14 5.86 -17.60
N ARG A 182 8.91 5.89 -18.13
CA ARG A 182 8.30 7.12 -18.71
C ARG A 182 6.91 7.45 -18.18
N GLY A 183 6.33 6.57 -17.35
CA GLY A 183 4.97 6.73 -16.87
C GLY A 183 4.84 7.83 -15.83
N ASN A 184 3.62 8.35 -15.73
CA ASN A 184 3.19 9.32 -14.75
C ASN A 184 3.24 8.81 -13.30
N ARG A 185 3.27 9.74 -12.35
CA ARG A 185 3.35 9.51 -10.89
C ARG A 185 2.35 8.47 -10.34
N LYS A 186 1.14 8.42 -10.91
CA LYS A 186 0.08 7.48 -10.51
C LYS A 186 0.48 6.03 -10.78
N TYR A 187 1.07 5.77 -11.95
CA TYR A 187 1.55 4.44 -12.33
C TYR A 187 2.77 4.03 -11.51
N LEU A 188 3.69 4.97 -11.27
CA LEU A 188 4.88 4.74 -10.44
C LEU A 188 4.51 4.29 -9.03
N THR A 189 3.54 4.96 -8.40
CA THR A 189 3.08 4.59 -7.05
C THR A 189 2.61 3.13 -6.99
N ILE A 190 1.91 2.66 -8.03
CA ILE A 190 1.41 1.29 -8.11
C ILE A 190 2.55 0.30 -8.36
N LEU A 191 3.47 0.61 -9.28
CA LEU A 191 4.63 -0.23 -9.56
C LEU A 191 5.55 -0.37 -8.34
N ILE A 192 5.70 0.68 -7.53
CA ILE A 192 6.44 0.65 -6.26
C ILE A 192 5.75 -0.27 -5.24
N GLN A 193 4.42 -0.27 -5.19
CA GLN A 193 3.64 -1.15 -4.31
C GLN A 193 3.68 -2.62 -4.74
N GLU A 194 3.73 -2.92 -6.03
CA GLU A 194 3.91 -4.30 -6.52
C GLU A 194 5.26 -4.89 -6.07
N GLY A 195 6.31 -4.06 -6.00
CA GLY A 195 7.59 -4.44 -5.40
C GLY A 195 8.45 -5.41 -6.20
N ASP A 196 8.28 -5.52 -7.52
CA ASP A 196 9.17 -6.33 -8.37
C ASP A 196 10.58 -5.70 -8.43
N ARG A 197 11.58 -6.46 -8.00
CA ARG A 197 13.00 -6.08 -8.00
C ARG A 197 13.49 -5.57 -9.36
N MET A 198 13.05 -6.19 -10.45
CA MET A 198 13.47 -5.81 -11.80
C MET A 198 12.86 -4.47 -12.23
N LEU A 199 11.62 -4.19 -11.82
CA LEU A 199 10.94 -2.94 -12.17
C LEU A 199 11.49 -1.75 -11.39
N ILE A 200 11.91 -1.95 -10.14
CA ILE A 200 12.45 -0.88 -9.29
C ILE A 200 13.63 -0.15 -9.96
N ARG A 201 14.54 -0.89 -10.62
CA ARG A 201 15.68 -0.28 -11.33
C ARG A 201 15.21 0.70 -12.41
N PHE A 202 14.12 0.38 -13.10
CA PHE A 202 13.56 1.25 -14.14
C PHE A 202 12.77 2.42 -13.56
N VAL A 203 12.11 2.23 -12.42
CA VAL A 203 11.43 3.31 -11.69
C VAL A 203 12.42 4.40 -11.24
N LEU A 204 13.63 4.00 -10.82
CA LEU A 204 14.69 4.93 -10.42
C LEU A 204 15.20 5.83 -11.56
N GLN A 205 15.05 5.40 -12.81
CA GLN A 205 15.46 6.15 -14.00
C GLN A 205 14.39 7.14 -14.47
N ASN A 206 13.21 7.14 -13.86
CA ASN A 206 12.09 7.96 -14.31
C ASN A 206 12.27 9.44 -13.89
N PRO A 207 12.17 10.41 -14.81
CA PRO A 207 12.31 11.82 -14.49
C PRO A 207 11.18 12.39 -13.63
N HIS A 208 10.01 11.73 -13.59
CA HIS A 208 8.85 12.13 -12.78
C HIS A 208 8.90 11.60 -11.35
N LEU A 209 9.97 10.88 -10.98
CA LEU A 209 10.12 10.32 -9.64
C LEU A 209 10.33 11.43 -8.60
N SER A 210 9.40 11.51 -7.65
CA SER A 210 9.41 12.51 -6.57
C SER A 210 9.97 11.96 -5.27
N ALA A 211 10.33 12.86 -4.35
CA ALA A 211 10.80 12.51 -3.02
C ALA A 211 9.80 11.62 -2.24
N VAL A 212 8.49 11.81 -2.44
CA VAL A 212 7.44 11.02 -1.77
C VAL A 212 7.51 9.56 -2.19
N GLU A 213 7.68 9.31 -3.48
CA GLU A 213 7.79 7.96 -4.05
C GLU A 213 9.10 7.30 -3.65
N VAL A 214 10.21 8.05 -3.60
CA VAL A 214 11.48 7.53 -3.09
C VAL A 214 11.36 7.09 -1.64
N LEU A 215 10.66 7.84 -0.79
CA LEU A 215 10.41 7.44 0.60
C LEU A 215 9.55 6.17 0.70
N GLN A 216 8.59 5.98 -0.21
CA GLN A 216 7.85 4.72 -0.30
C GLN A 216 8.74 3.57 -0.76
N LEU A 217 9.60 3.82 -1.75
CA LEU A 217 10.52 2.84 -2.28
C LEU A 217 11.52 2.39 -1.21
N LEU A 218 12.05 3.30 -0.40
CA LEU A 218 12.97 3.01 0.71
C LEU A 218 12.33 2.20 1.85
N LYS A 219 11.00 2.11 1.92
CA LYS A 219 10.31 1.19 2.85
C LYS A 219 10.22 -0.22 2.30
N ASN A 220 10.47 -0.42 1.00
CA ASN A 220 10.31 -1.71 0.36
C ASN A 220 11.55 -2.60 0.61
N PRO A 221 11.40 -3.77 1.25
CA PRO A 221 12.52 -4.68 1.50
C PRO A 221 13.14 -5.26 0.23
N GLN A 222 12.47 -5.16 -0.93
CA GLN A 222 12.96 -5.70 -2.21
C GLN A 222 14.06 -4.85 -2.85
N LEU A 223 14.34 -3.64 -2.34
CA LEU A 223 15.45 -2.82 -2.82
C LEU A 223 16.78 -3.58 -2.82
N THR A 224 17.60 -3.39 -3.85
CA THR A 224 18.96 -3.93 -3.91
C THR A 224 19.96 -2.89 -3.44
N THR A 225 21.15 -3.36 -3.09
CA THR A 225 22.27 -2.52 -2.68
C THR A 225 22.70 -1.53 -3.77
N GLU A 226 22.63 -1.95 -5.03
CA GLU A 226 22.89 -1.11 -6.20
C GLU A 226 21.88 0.04 -6.31
N ASN A 227 20.59 -0.27 -6.21
CA ASN A 227 19.50 0.72 -6.27
C ASN A 227 19.64 1.77 -5.15
N ILE A 228 20.06 1.36 -3.95
CA ILE A 228 20.29 2.29 -2.83
C ILE A 228 21.49 3.19 -3.11
N ASN A 229 22.57 2.67 -3.70
CA ASN A 229 23.72 3.48 -4.08
C ASN A 229 23.38 4.48 -5.19
N GLU A 230 22.54 4.08 -6.15
CA GLU A 230 22.04 4.97 -7.19
C GLU A 230 21.22 6.13 -6.59
N LEU A 231 20.31 5.82 -5.66
CA LEU A 231 19.57 6.85 -4.90
C LEU A 231 20.49 7.78 -4.11
N ALA A 232 21.50 7.23 -3.44
CA ALA A 232 22.44 8.02 -2.63
C ALA A 232 23.34 8.95 -3.48
N ARG A 233 23.62 8.59 -4.73
CA ARG A 233 24.42 9.38 -5.68
C ARG A 233 23.61 10.50 -6.33
N ASN A 234 22.29 10.39 -6.38
CA ASN A 234 21.44 11.39 -7.01
C ASN A 234 21.40 12.68 -6.15
N PRO A 235 21.87 13.84 -6.66
CA PRO A 235 21.95 15.07 -5.89
C PRO A 235 20.57 15.57 -5.44
N ALA A 236 19.52 15.36 -6.23
CA ALA A 236 18.16 15.80 -5.90
C ALA A 236 17.63 15.10 -4.63
N PHE A 237 17.94 13.81 -4.49
CA PHE A 237 17.53 13.03 -3.32
C PHE A 237 18.50 13.18 -2.15
N ALA A 238 19.79 13.36 -2.43
CA ALA A 238 20.81 13.59 -1.41
C ALA A 238 20.59 14.88 -0.63
N GLN A 239 19.99 15.93 -1.22
CA GLN A 239 19.65 17.16 -0.48
C GLN A 239 18.55 16.97 0.56
N ASN A 240 17.65 16.00 0.35
CA ASN A 240 16.53 15.76 1.26
C ASN A 240 17.00 14.98 2.50
N GLU A 241 16.90 15.61 3.67
CA GLU A 241 17.36 15.04 4.94
C GLU A 241 16.62 13.77 5.35
N GLU A 242 15.33 13.68 5.04
CA GLU A 242 14.53 12.51 5.36
C GLU A 242 14.93 11.33 4.48
N ILE A 243 15.19 11.57 3.18
CA ILE A 243 15.68 10.51 2.28
C ILE A 243 17.06 10.01 2.74
N ARG A 244 17.99 10.92 3.09
CA ARG A 244 19.29 10.52 3.64
C ARG A 244 19.15 9.65 4.88
N TYR A 245 18.27 10.03 5.81
CA TYR A 245 18.00 9.26 7.01
C TYR A 245 17.44 7.87 6.69
N GLN A 246 16.44 7.78 5.81
CA GLN A 246 15.83 6.52 5.39
C GLN A 246 16.84 5.58 4.70
N ILE A 247 17.74 6.12 3.87
CA ILE A 247 18.84 5.34 3.28
C ILE A 247 19.74 4.77 4.38
N VAL A 248 20.12 5.57 5.38
CA VAL A 248 21.05 5.14 6.43
C VAL A 248 20.46 4.02 7.29
N ILE A 249 19.16 4.07 7.60
CA ILE A 249 18.49 3.05 8.43
C ILE A 249 18.15 1.76 7.66
N HIS A 250 18.15 1.80 6.33
CA HIS A 250 17.73 0.66 5.54
C HIS A 250 18.73 -0.52 5.66
N PRO A 251 18.25 -1.77 5.85
CA PRO A 251 19.11 -2.91 6.19
C PRO A 251 20.11 -3.28 5.09
N LYS A 252 19.76 -3.06 3.82
CA LYS A 252 20.60 -3.40 2.66
C LYS A 252 21.59 -2.31 2.25
N THR A 253 21.64 -1.21 2.99
CA THR A 253 22.54 -0.09 2.68
C THR A 253 23.99 -0.48 2.99
N PRO A 254 24.95 -0.32 2.05
CA PRO A 254 26.36 -0.55 2.33
C PRO A 254 26.84 0.29 3.49
N LEU A 255 27.73 -0.28 4.30
CA LEU A 255 28.33 0.45 5.40
C LEU A 255 29.04 1.74 4.94
N PRO A 256 29.85 1.75 3.86
CA PRO A 256 30.53 2.97 3.41
C PRO A 256 29.54 4.09 3.07
N THR A 257 28.49 3.76 2.30
CA THR A 257 27.43 4.71 1.91
C THR A 257 26.71 5.26 3.15
N ALA A 258 26.35 4.40 4.10
CA ALA A 258 25.71 4.81 5.33
C ALA A 258 26.60 5.74 6.16
N MET A 259 27.90 5.44 6.29
CA MET A 259 28.85 6.26 7.06
C MET A 259 29.06 7.65 6.44
N SER A 260 29.13 7.73 5.11
CA SER A 260 29.24 9.00 4.39
C SER A 260 28.01 9.89 4.62
N LEU A 261 26.80 9.32 4.52
CA LEU A 261 25.57 10.07 4.71
C LEU A 261 25.34 10.46 6.18
N LEU A 262 25.81 9.65 7.13
CA LEU A 262 25.62 9.84 8.56
C LEU A 262 26.18 11.19 9.06
N VAL A 263 27.29 11.68 8.49
CA VAL A 263 27.88 12.99 8.84
C VAL A 263 26.93 14.16 8.50
N SER A 264 26.10 14.01 7.47
CA SER A 264 25.17 15.05 6.99
C SER A 264 23.78 15.01 7.66
N LEU A 265 23.55 14.11 8.62
CA LEU A 265 22.26 13.97 9.30
C LEU A 265 22.10 14.98 10.43
N ASN A 266 20.85 15.25 10.80
CA ASN A 266 20.52 16.12 11.92
C ASN A 266 20.84 15.47 13.28
N PRO A 267 21.15 16.27 14.32
CA PRO A 267 21.46 15.74 15.65
C PRO A 267 20.32 14.89 16.25
N ARG A 268 19.05 15.23 15.96
CA ARG A 268 17.89 14.43 16.35
C ARG A 268 17.92 13.03 15.73
N GLN A 269 18.14 12.95 14.41
CA GLN A 269 18.22 11.69 13.67
C GLN A 269 19.41 10.83 14.12
N LEU A 270 20.57 11.46 14.35
CA LEU A 270 21.75 10.77 14.90
C LEU A 270 21.46 10.14 16.27
N GLY A 271 20.74 10.86 17.14
CA GLY A 271 20.31 10.34 18.44
C GLY A 271 19.38 9.13 18.32
N LEU A 272 18.50 9.09 17.31
CA LEU A 272 17.64 7.93 17.04
C LEU A 272 18.45 6.72 16.58
N ILE A 273 19.41 6.91 15.66
CA ILE A 273 20.30 5.85 15.17
C ILE A 273 21.12 5.28 16.33
N ALA A 274 21.71 6.14 17.15
CA ALA A 274 22.51 5.77 18.31
C ALA A 274 21.74 4.89 19.32
N LYS A 275 20.46 5.19 19.57
CA LYS A 275 19.60 4.46 20.53
C LYS A 275 18.96 3.20 19.97
N SER A 276 18.87 3.07 18.65
CA SER A 276 18.17 1.97 17.99
C SER A 276 18.79 0.61 18.35
N LYS A 277 17.98 -0.44 18.50
CA LYS A 277 18.48 -1.81 18.78
C LYS A 277 18.87 -2.56 17.51
N HIS A 278 18.16 -2.33 16.41
CA HIS A 278 18.27 -3.11 15.17
C HIS A 278 19.37 -2.67 14.20
N MET A 279 20.09 -1.57 14.49
CA MET A 279 21.16 -1.08 13.62
C MET A 279 22.50 -1.80 13.85
N ARG A 280 23.37 -1.75 12.84
CA ARG A 280 24.76 -2.25 12.91
C ARG A 280 25.56 -1.50 13.99
N HIS A 281 26.35 -2.22 14.78
CA HIS A 281 27.13 -1.65 15.90
C HIS A 281 28.02 -0.47 15.48
N GLN A 282 28.73 -0.59 14.35
CA GLN A 282 29.63 0.45 13.85
C GLN A 282 28.89 1.76 13.52
N LEU A 283 27.69 1.69 12.95
CA LEU A 283 26.87 2.89 12.68
C LEU A 283 26.42 3.58 13.97
N LYS A 284 26.06 2.82 15.00
CA LYS A 284 25.68 3.38 16.31
C LYS A 284 26.84 4.08 16.98
N ALA A 285 28.01 3.43 17.01
CA ALA A 285 29.21 3.99 17.60
C ALA A 285 29.61 5.31 16.92
N SER A 286 29.56 5.36 15.59
CA SER A 286 29.81 6.60 14.83
C SER A 286 28.76 7.67 15.08
N ALA A 287 27.48 7.31 15.11
CA ALA A 287 26.39 8.25 15.42
C ALA A 287 26.56 8.85 16.82
N LEU A 288 26.86 8.03 17.84
CA LEU A 288 27.12 8.48 19.21
C LEU A 288 28.29 9.47 19.27
N LYS A 289 29.41 9.17 18.61
CA LYS A 289 30.57 10.07 18.55
C LYS A 289 30.20 11.43 17.97
N LEU A 290 29.42 11.45 16.88
CA LEU A 290 28.99 12.72 16.26
C LEU A 290 28.00 13.50 17.13
N VAL A 291 27.09 12.81 17.84
CA VAL A 291 26.17 13.47 18.77
C VAL A 291 26.95 14.14 19.90
N LEU A 292 27.89 13.43 20.52
CA LEU A 292 28.72 13.98 21.60
C LEU A 292 29.55 15.17 21.12
N LYS A 293 30.22 15.03 19.96
CA LYS A 293 31.00 16.11 19.36
C LYS A 293 30.17 17.38 19.14
N ARG A 294 28.97 17.24 18.58
CA ARG A 294 28.09 18.39 18.33
C ARG A 294 27.49 18.98 19.61
N GLN A 295 27.37 18.21 20.68
CA GLN A 295 26.95 18.71 21.98
C GLN A 295 28.04 19.52 22.65
N THR A 296 29.30 19.08 22.57
CA THR A 296 30.46 19.87 23.04
C THR A 296 30.62 21.15 22.22
N ASP A 297 30.57 21.06 20.88
CA ASP A 297 30.71 22.24 20.02
C ASP A 297 29.59 23.29 20.26
N ALA A 298 28.40 22.85 20.68
CA ALA A 298 27.28 23.73 21.01
C ALA A 298 27.36 24.34 22.42
N PHE A 299 28.19 23.78 23.32
CA PHE A 299 28.40 24.29 24.67
C PHE A 299 29.56 25.30 24.74
N ASP A 300 30.45 25.26 23.76
CA ASP A 300 31.65 26.12 23.66
C ASP A 300 31.40 27.42 22.85
N LEU A 301 30.16 27.69 22.41
CA LEU A 301 29.71 28.89 21.68
C LEU A 301 28.72 29.71 22.51
#